data_AF-A0A7V8XMN5-F1
#
_entry.id   AF-A0A7V8XMN5-F1
#
_cell.length_a   1.000
_cell.length_b   1.000
_cell.length_c   1.000
_cell.angle_alpha   90.00
_cell.angle_beta   90.00
_cell.angle_gamma   90.00
#
_symmetry.space_group_name_H-M   'P 1'
#
loop_
_entity.id
_entity.type
_entity.pdbx_description
1 polymer ?
#
loop_
_entity_poly.entity_id
_entity_poly.type
_entity_poly.pdbx_seq_one_letter_code
_entity_poly.pdbx_strand_id
1 'polypeptide(L)'
;AGIPVAMAISYNDDESGSPWTWILYLDEGARPEQRAALEGIYTGRLGGDATVHFPWAWKESTLVAVRPVGIEVDHTRRRQWLRIRDRVSVRIRDAWAGDETVTCVISGHDRAGDELIADELVLEDGPLAISYRGNCGYGSSFDYAG
;
A
#
# COMPACT_ATOMS: atom_id res chain seq x y z
N ALA A 1 10.33 12.95 -12.12
CA ALA A 1 9.69 11.75 -11.55
C ALA A 1 9.41 12.01 -10.07
N GLY A 2 8.34 11.43 -9.51
CA GLY A 2 8.02 11.55 -8.08
C GLY A 2 8.94 10.72 -7.19
N ILE A 3 8.80 10.87 -5.87
CA ILE A 3 9.51 10.06 -4.86
C ILE A 3 8.58 8.89 -4.49
N PRO A 4 9.00 7.63 -4.69
CA PRO A 4 8.18 6.48 -4.32
C PRO A 4 7.91 6.42 -2.81
N VAL A 5 6.67 6.06 -2.48
CA VAL A 5 6.22 5.71 -1.13
C VAL A 5 5.37 4.45 -1.27
N ALA A 6 5.59 3.49 -0.37
CA ALA A 6 4.81 2.25 -0.33
C ALA A 6 4.42 1.92 1.11
N MET A 7 3.34 1.16 1.24
CA MET A 7 2.83 0.72 2.54
C MET A 7 2.50 -0.76 2.49
N ALA A 8 2.89 -1.49 3.53
CA ALA A 8 2.38 -2.82 3.80
C ALA A 8 1.41 -2.73 4.97
N ILE A 9 0.21 -3.29 4.81
CA ILE A 9 -0.88 -3.17 5.77
C ILE A 9 -1.54 -4.55 5.93
N SER A 10 -1.87 -4.89 7.16
CA SER A 10 -2.73 -6.01 7.51
C SER A 10 -3.82 -5.52 8.48
N TYR A 11 -4.96 -6.20 8.49
CA TYR A 11 -6.05 -5.94 9.43
C TYR A 11 -6.70 -7.25 9.84
N ASN A 12 -7.28 -7.29 11.04
CA ASN A 12 -7.93 -8.50 11.58
C ASN A 12 -9.43 -8.26 11.77
N ASP A 13 -10.27 -8.76 10.86
CA ASP A 13 -11.74 -8.60 10.97
C ASP A 13 -12.39 -9.43 12.08
N ASP A 14 -11.68 -10.39 12.67
CA ASP A 14 -12.18 -11.15 13.81
C ASP A 14 -12.07 -10.37 15.14
N GLU A 15 -11.32 -9.27 15.15
CA GLU A 15 -11.17 -8.37 16.29
C GLU A 15 -12.09 -7.15 16.19
N SER A 16 -12.62 -6.71 17.33
CA SER A 16 -13.51 -5.55 17.39
C SER A 16 -12.83 -4.31 16.79
N GLY A 17 -13.50 -3.70 15.81
CA GLY A 17 -12.99 -2.52 15.13
C GLY A 17 -11.94 -2.82 14.05
N SER A 18 -11.60 -4.09 13.77
CA SER A 18 -10.57 -4.55 12.84
C SER A 18 -9.28 -3.72 12.88
N PRO A 19 -8.46 -3.81 13.94
CA PRO A 19 -7.26 -2.99 14.09
C PRO A 19 -6.26 -3.23 12.95
N TRP A 20 -5.60 -2.16 12.51
CA TRP A 20 -4.65 -2.22 11.39
C TRP A 20 -3.21 -2.32 11.91
N THR A 21 -2.36 -3.11 11.26
CA THR A 21 -0.91 -3.15 11.49
C THR A 21 -0.21 -2.79 10.20
N TRP A 22 0.73 -1.85 10.24
CA TRP A 22 1.31 -1.32 9.01
C TRP A 22 2.78 -0.90 9.12
N ILE A 23 3.46 -0.93 7.96
CA ILE A 23 4.84 -0.48 7.76
C ILE A 23 4.84 0.55 6.63
N LEU A 24 5.53 1.67 6.84
CA LEU A 24 5.76 2.70 5.84
C LEU A 24 7.15 2.56 5.22
N TYR A 25 7.23 2.46 3.90
CA TYR A 25 8.46 2.46 3.14
C TYR A 25 8.61 3.78 2.40
N LEU A 26 9.74 4.44 2.63
CA LEU A 26 10.11 5.69 1.97
C LEU A 26 11.34 5.43 1.11
N ASP A 27 11.35 5.96 -0.11
CA ASP A 27 12.48 5.77 -1.00
C ASP A 27 13.79 6.28 -0.37
N GLU A 28 14.81 5.43 -0.38
CA GLU A 28 16.12 5.77 0.21
C GLU A 28 16.88 6.85 -0.56
N GLY A 29 16.54 7.07 -1.84
CA GLY A 29 17.09 8.13 -2.67
C GLY A 29 16.54 9.52 -2.33
N ALA A 30 15.47 9.62 -1.56
CA ALA A 30 14.92 10.90 -1.10
C ALA A 30 15.84 11.60 -0.09
N ARG A 31 15.92 12.94 -0.15
CA ARG A 31 16.67 13.72 0.84
C ARG A 31 16.02 13.60 2.23
N PRO A 32 16.78 13.79 3.33
CA PRO A 32 16.23 13.68 4.68
C PRO A 32 14.97 14.53 4.92
N GLU A 33 14.97 15.78 4.44
CA GLU A 33 13.81 16.68 4.56
C GLU A 33 12.58 16.17 3.79
N GLN A 34 12.79 15.59 2.60
CA GLN A 34 11.71 14.99 1.81
C GLN A 34 11.14 13.77 2.50
N ARG A 35 11.99 12.90 3.06
CA ARG A 35 11.54 11.75 3.85
C ARG A 35 10.77 12.18 5.08
N ALA A 36 11.24 13.18 5.81
CA ALA A 36 10.55 13.69 6.99
C ALA A 36 9.16 14.26 6.64
N ALA A 37 9.05 14.98 5.52
CA ALA A 37 7.78 15.48 5.01
C ALA A 37 6.84 14.33 4.61
N LEU A 38 7.32 13.37 3.80
CA LEU A 38 6.52 12.21 3.38
C LEU A 38 6.07 11.38 4.58
N GLU A 39 6.94 11.11 5.55
CA GLU A 39 6.56 10.45 6.79
C GLU A 39 5.43 11.22 7.50
N GLY A 40 5.57 12.54 7.66
CA GLY A 40 4.55 13.37 8.29
C GLY A 40 3.19 13.35 7.57
N ILE A 41 3.20 13.32 6.23
CA ILE A 41 1.98 13.23 5.41
C ILE A 41 1.35 11.85 5.55
N TYR A 42 2.10 10.78 5.28
CA TYR A 42 1.55 9.42 5.22
C TYR A 42 1.23 8.84 6.60
N THR A 43 1.82 9.37 7.68
CA THR A 43 1.39 9.05 9.06
C THR A 43 0.15 9.85 9.51
N GLY A 44 -0.29 10.83 8.72
CA GLY A 44 -1.35 11.76 9.11
C GLY A 44 -0.93 12.81 10.15
N ARG A 45 0.32 12.81 10.62
CA ARG A 45 0.84 13.74 11.63
C ARG A 45 0.74 15.21 11.21
N LEU A 46 0.79 15.49 9.90
CA LEU A 46 0.62 16.85 9.37
C LEU A 46 -0.86 17.25 9.15
N GLY A 47 -1.81 16.37 9.45
CA GLY A 47 -3.24 16.64 9.29
C GLY A 47 -3.68 16.77 7.82
N GLY A 48 -4.76 17.54 7.61
CA GLY A 48 -5.33 17.79 6.29
C GLY A 48 -6.04 16.57 5.68
N ASP A 49 -6.05 16.48 4.36
CA ASP A 49 -6.80 15.42 3.64
C ASP A 49 -6.24 14.02 3.93
N ALA A 50 -5.00 13.91 4.42
CA ALA A 50 -4.43 12.66 4.89
C ALA A 50 -5.28 12.02 6.01
N THR A 51 -5.84 12.80 6.94
CA THR A 51 -6.69 12.27 8.02
C THR A 51 -8.09 11.88 7.56
N VAL A 52 -8.44 12.16 6.30
CA VAL A 52 -9.70 11.73 5.69
C VAL A 52 -9.46 10.50 4.82
N HIS A 53 -8.41 10.54 3.99
CA HIS A 53 -8.16 9.53 2.97
C HIS A 53 -7.39 8.30 3.45
N PHE A 54 -6.64 8.38 4.55
CA PHE A 54 -5.77 7.30 5.00
C PHE A 54 -6.36 6.56 6.21
N PRO A 55 -6.94 5.36 6.04
CA PRO A 55 -7.56 4.64 7.15
C PRO A 55 -6.62 4.39 8.31
N TRP A 56 -5.34 4.11 8.05
CA TRP A 56 -4.35 3.92 9.10
C TRP A 56 -4.08 5.18 9.93
N ALA A 57 -4.45 6.38 9.45
CA ALA A 57 -4.26 7.63 10.19
C ALA A 57 -5.44 7.98 11.11
N TRP A 58 -6.66 7.53 10.83
CA TRP A 58 -7.86 7.86 11.61
C TRP A 58 -8.49 6.66 12.33
N LYS A 59 -8.17 5.44 11.91
CA LYS A 59 -8.60 4.20 12.57
C LYS A 59 -7.58 3.77 13.61
N GLU A 60 -8.01 2.98 14.60
CA GLU A 60 -7.08 2.27 15.48
C GLU A 60 -6.09 1.44 14.64
N SER A 61 -4.81 1.78 14.78
CA SER A 61 -3.74 1.16 14.01
C SER A 61 -2.41 1.17 14.76
N THR A 62 -1.55 0.21 14.42
CA THR A 62 -0.20 0.07 14.93
C THR A 62 0.80 0.28 13.79
N LEU A 63 1.56 1.37 13.89
CA LEU A 63 2.74 1.60 13.05
C LEU A 63 3.90 0.76 13.58
N VAL A 64 4.32 -0.25 12.83
CA VAL A 64 5.42 -1.15 13.19
C VAL A 64 6.77 -0.49 12.93
N ALA A 65 6.92 0.13 11.76
CA ALA A 65 8.17 0.76 11.35
C ALA A 65 7.98 1.78 10.22
N VAL A 66 8.89 2.77 10.18
CA VAL A 66 9.16 3.60 9.00
C VAL A 66 10.54 3.22 8.48
N ARG A 67 10.66 2.88 7.20
CA ARG A 67 11.89 2.36 6.61
C ARG A 67 12.31 3.14 5.37
N PRO A 68 13.47 3.80 5.39
CA PRO A 68 14.16 4.21 4.17
C PRO A 68 14.69 2.96 3.46
N VAL A 69 14.27 2.72 2.23
CA VAL A 69 14.65 1.52 1.46
C VAL A 69 14.53 1.77 -0.05
N GLY A 70 15.26 1.01 -0.86
CA GLY A 70 15.09 1.04 -2.32
C GLY A 70 13.70 0.54 -2.72
N ILE A 71 12.97 1.38 -3.45
CA ILE A 71 11.63 1.08 -3.96
C ILE A 71 11.66 1.18 -5.49
N GLU A 72 11.21 0.12 -6.14
CA GLU A 72 11.04 0.09 -7.58
C GLU A 72 9.60 -0.30 -7.90
N VAL A 73 8.97 0.43 -8.81
CA VAL A 73 7.56 0.28 -9.14
C VAL A 73 7.33 0.52 -10.62
N ASP A 74 6.44 -0.29 -11.19
CA ASP A 74 5.95 -0.13 -12.55
C ASP A 74 4.42 -0.16 -12.54
N HIS A 75 3.82 0.85 -13.13
CA HIS A 75 2.37 1.05 -13.18
C HIS A 75 1.75 0.59 -14.50
N THR A 76 2.46 -0.19 -15.32
CA THR A 76 1.94 -0.75 -16.57
C THR A 76 0.67 -1.53 -16.27
N ARG A 77 -0.44 -1.04 -16.81
CA ARG A 77 -1.79 -1.57 -16.55
C ARG A 77 -1.83 -3.08 -16.79
N ARG A 78 -2.31 -3.85 -15.81
CA ARG A 78 -2.45 -5.32 -15.81
C ARG A 78 -1.14 -6.11 -15.87
N ARG A 79 0.00 -5.43 -15.68
CA ARG A 79 1.35 -5.99 -15.59
C ARG A 79 2.18 -5.27 -14.51
N GLN A 80 1.50 -4.64 -13.56
CA GLN A 80 2.13 -3.86 -12.51
C GLN A 80 3.06 -4.75 -11.68
N TRP A 81 4.14 -4.15 -11.19
CA TRP A 81 4.99 -4.79 -10.21
C TRP A 81 5.54 -3.77 -9.21
N LEU A 82 5.83 -4.25 -8.01
CA LEU A 82 6.42 -3.48 -6.92
C LEU A 82 7.52 -4.33 -6.29
N ARG A 83 8.69 -3.73 -6.09
CA ARG A 83 9.78 -4.32 -5.33
C ARG A 83 10.25 -3.35 -4.26
N ILE A 84 10.27 -3.81 -3.02
CA ILE A 84 10.90 -3.13 -1.89
C ILE A 84 12.06 -4.00 -1.45
N ARG A 85 13.28 -3.45 -1.51
CA ARG A 85 14.50 -4.25 -1.39
C ARG A 85 14.48 -5.14 -0.15
N ASP A 86 14.70 -6.44 -0.41
CA ASP A 86 14.78 -7.55 0.55
C ASP A 86 13.51 -7.79 1.41
N ARG A 87 12.35 -7.24 1.02
CA ARG A 87 11.15 -7.23 1.88
C ARG A 87 9.85 -7.52 1.17
N VAL A 88 9.65 -6.93 -0.02
CA VAL A 88 8.38 -7.04 -0.74
C VAL A 88 8.63 -7.30 -2.21
N SER A 89 7.90 -8.26 -2.76
CA SER A 89 7.80 -8.53 -4.19
C SER A 89 6.33 -8.73 -4.55
N VAL A 90 5.83 -7.90 -5.46
CA VAL A 90 4.48 -8.01 -6.04
C VAL A 90 4.61 -8.04 -7.55
N ARG A 91 3.95 -9.00 -8.18
CA ARG A 91 3.88 -9.08 -9.65
C ARG A 91 2.49 -9.47 -10.10
N ILE A 92 1.87 -8.58 -10.87
CA ILE A 92 0.57 -8.82 -11.49
C ILE A 92 0.76 -9.58 -12.79
N ARG A 93 -0.01 -10.67 -12.93
CA ARG A 93 -0.04 -11.51 -14.12
C ARG A 93 -0.94 -10.93 -15.20
N ASP A 94 -2.19 -10.67 -14.86
CA ASP A 94 -3.25 -10.21 -15.77
C ASP A 94 -4.47 -9.70 -14.99
N ALA A 95 -5.49 -9.24 -15.71
CA ALA A 95 -6.81 -8.98 -15.16
C ALA A 95 -7.51 -10.28 -14.71
N TRP A 96 -8.28 -10.18 -13.64
CA TRP A 96 -9.28 -11.19 -13.30
C TRP A 96 -10.44 -11.12 -14.31
N ALA A 97 -11.00 -12.28 -14.67
CA ALA A 97 -12.03 -12.38 -15.69
C ALA A 97 -13.47 -12.46 -15.13
N GLY A 98 -13.61 -12.63 -13.81
CA GLY A 98 -14.92 -12.66 -13.15
C GLY A 98 -15.47 -11.27 -12.87
N ASP A 99 -16.75 -11.22 -12.52
CA ASP A 99 -17.49 -9.98 -12.26
C ASP A 99 -17.38 -9.53 -10.78
N GLU A 100 -16.68 -10.30 -9.95
CA GLU A 100 -16.50 -9.94 -8.53
C GLU A 100 -15.60 -8.70 -8.40
N THR A 101 -15.79 -7.92 -7.34
CA THR A 101 -14.87 -6.84 -6.95
C THR A 101 -14.64 -6.90 -5.45
N VAL A 102 -13.40 -7.09 -5.04
CA VAL A 102 -12.97 -7.18 -3.65
C VAL A 102 -11.96 -6.07 -3.39
N THR A 103 -12.44 -5.02 -2.74
CA THR A 103 -11.58 -3.91 -2.32
C THR A 103 -11.57 -3.78 -0.81
N CYS A 104 -10.39 -3.46 -0.28
CA CYS A 104 -10.26 -2.91 1.07
C CYS A 104 -10.46 -1.39 0.97
N VAL A 105 -10.77 -0.71 2.09
CA VAL A 105 -10.93 0.76 2.17
C VAL A 105 -9.64 1.57 1.91
N ILE A 106 -8.67 0.98 1.20
CA ILE A 106 -7.45 1.63 0.72
C ILE A 106 -7.84 2.80 -0.18
N SER A 107 -7.15 3.93 -0.05
CA SER A 107 -7.44 5.16 -0.78
C SER A 107 -7.55 4.90 -2.29
N GLY A 108 -8.68 5.29 -2.89
CA GLY A 108 -9.00 5.05 -4.30
C GLY A 108 -9.84 3.80 -4.57
N HIS A 109 -10.25 3.05 -3.54
CA HIS A 109 -11.14 1.89 -3.68
C HIS A 109 -12.57 2.23 -4.15
N ASP A 110 -13.00 3.48 -3.95
CA ASP A 110 -14.29 4.02 -4.39
C ASP A 110 -14.34 4.29 -5.90
N ARG A 111 -13.17 4.28 -6.56
CA ARG A 111 -13.04 4.50 -8.00
C ARG A 111 -13.05 3.17 -8.75
N ALA A 112 -13.67 3.19 -9.92
CA ALA A 112 -13.64 2.05 -10.84
C ALA A 112 -12.20 1.68 -11.21
N GLY A 113 -11.90 0.39 -11.14
CA GLY A 113 -10.59 -0.19 -11.36
C GLY A 113 -10.67 -1.54 -12.06
N ASP A 114 -9.52 -2.22 -12.17
CA ASP A 114 -9.43 -3.59 -12.62
C ASP A 114 -9.15 -4.50 -11.42
N GLU A 115 -9.88 -5.61 -11.28
CA GLU A 115 -9.45 -6.76 -10.49
C GLU A 115 -8.31 -7.47 -11.20
N LEU A 116 -7.32 -7.92 -10.44
CA LEU A 116 -6.03 -8.37 -10.93
C LEU A 116 -5.60 -9.67 -10.27
N ILE A 117 -4.89 -10.48 -11.05
CA ILE A 117 -4.30 -11.72 -10.59
C ILE A 117 -2.85 -11.45 -10.20
N ALA A 118 -2.52 -11.61 -8.92
CA ALA A 118 -1.15 -11.63 -8.45
C ALA A 118 -0.52 -12.98 -8.82
N ASP A 119 0.52 -12.95 -9.66
CA ASP A 119 1.39 -14.12 -9.83
C ASP A 119 2.29 -14.32 -8.63
N GLU A 120 2.56 -13.24 -7.90
CA GLU A 120 3.43 -13.19 -6.74
C GLU A 120 2.99 -12.01 -5.85
N LEU A 121 2.78 -12.31 -4.57
CA LEU A 121 2.68 -11.34 -3.48
C LEU A 121 3.46 -11.94 -2.31
N VAL A 122 4.69 -11.50 -2.12
CA VAL A 122 5.55 -11.90 -1.01
C VAL A 122 5.89 -10.66 -0.21
N LEU A 123 5.64 -10.71 1.09
CA LEU A 123 6.01 -9.69 2.06
C LEU A 123 6.64 -10.39 3.26
N GLU A 124 7.85 -9.99 3.59
CA GLU A 124 8.63 -10.51 4.72
C GLU A 124 9.25 -9.32 5.48
N ASP A 125 8.48 -8.71 6.37
CA ASP A 125 8.98 -7.64 7.24
C ASP A 125 8.31 -7.67 8.63
N GLY A 126 9.00 -8.34 9.56
CA GLY A 126 8.59 -8.41 10.97
C GLY A 126 7.25 -9.13 11.16
N PRO A 127 6.25 -8.50 11.79
CA PRO A 127 4.94 -9.11 12.03
C PRO A 127 4.11 -9.26 10.74
N LEU A 128 4.53 -8.63 9.64
CA LEU A 128 3.89 -8.77 8.34
C LEU A 128 4.70 -9.76 7.51
N ALA A 129 4.28 -11.03 7.53
CA ALA A 129 4.86 -12.11 6.75
C ALA A 129 3.76 -12.85 6.01
N ILE A 130 3.71 -12.71 4.69
CA ILE A 130 2.69 -13.34 3.83
C ILE A 130 3.29 -13.73 2.49
N SER A 131 2.82 -14.86 1.97
CA SER A 131 3.05 -15.28 0.59
C SER A 131 1.72 -15.69 -0.01
N TYR A 132 1.37 -15.11 -1.15
CA TYR A 132 0.11 -15.36 -1.84
C TYR A 132 0.26 -15.38 -3.36
N ARG A 133 -0.58 -16.17 -4.02
CA ARG A 133 -0.77 -16.20 -5.47
C ARG A 133 -2.24 -16.47 -5.77
N GLY A 134 -2.84 -15.67 -6.65
CA GLY A 134 -4.27 -15.80 -6.95
C GLY A 134 -4.96 -14.46 -7.24
N ASN A 135 -6.29 -14.44 -7.09
CA ASN A 135 -7.09 -13.24 -7.24
C ASN A 135 -6.94 -12.34 -6.01
N CYS A 136 -5.91 -11.50 -6.01
CA CYS A 136 -5.58 -10.59 -4.92
C CYS A 136 -4.82 -9.41 -5.51
N GLY A 137 -5.56 -8.46 -6.05
CA GLY A 137 -5.03 -7.21 -6.55
C GLY A 137 -6.14 -6.35 -7.12
N TYR A 138 -6.17 -5.08 -6.76
CA TYR A 138 -7.09 -4.12 -7.34
C TYR A 138 -6.29 -2.90 -7.79
N GLY A 139 -6.45 -2.53 -9.06
CA GLY A 139 -5.77 -1.39 -9.65
C GLY A 139 -6.74 -0.27 -9.97
N SER A 140 -6.66 0.84 -9.25
CA SER A 140 -7.40 2.07 -9.54
C SER A 140 -6.47 3.30 -9.52
N SER A 141 -7.00 4.44 -9.98
CA SER A 141 -6.35 5.73 -9.77
C SER A 141 -6.77 6.32 -8.42
N PHE A 142 -5.93 7.19 -7.85
CA PHE A 142 -6.27 7.98 -6.68
C PHE A 142 -5.90 9.44 -6.95
N ASP A 143 -6.79 10.36 -6.58
CA ASP A 143 -6.48 11.79 -6.61
C ASP A 143 -6.11 12.22 -5.20
N TYR A 144 -4.92 12.77 -5.08
CA TYR A 144 -4.43 13.30 -3.80
C TYR A 144 -5.01 14.68 -3.50
N ALA A 145 -5.61 15.34 -4.49
CA ALA A 145 -6.42 16.52 -4.28
C ALA A 145 -7.89 16.08 -4.11
N GLY A 146 -8.52 16.50 -3.01
CA GLY A 146 -9.97 16.46 -2.86
C GLY A 146 -10.66 17.48 -3.75
#